data_AF-A0A661NT51-F1
#
_entry.id   AF-A0A661NT51-F1
#
_cell.length_a   1.000
_cell.length_b   1.000
_cell.length_c   1.000
_cell.angle_alpha   90.00
_cell.angle_beta   90.00
_cell.angle_gamma   90.00
#
_symmetry.space_group_name_H-M   'P 1'
#
loop_
_entity.id
_entity.type
_entity.pdbx_description
1 polymer ?
#
loop_
_entity_poly.entity_id
_entity_poly.type
_entity_poly.pdbx_seq_one_letter_code
_entity_poly.pdbx_strand_id
1 'polypeptide(L)'
;MAGMSLALSLLALAAAPQPAAPSQREVFYGTLRQAQGGRVEQAVASLLQLAGQHPQDSYADDALGQAARLCEEELYRPARALELYRRLLEEYPRSRLARRARTRVEWLSAHLDQGEQVLGEYLRITRSAAKVGLEQAVAAMRKLLDAHPEFSLRAEGRYWIAGLLARTGQDREAERLYQQIAATSEDKQQAARALIDLANLRLAAGNLDGAEDAYRRLGELGPRWRQAAAGGMQQLAHAATRGRIPLVAGVVYALVLLWTWLAFLLGLRRGGPVRARLFLPPVEALVYLVVMAGLIAWAASGTRMTARALGWMAGLHLPLLLPAGWSWKSARPPRGGARLAVRLSLLLVGSLAIMVLALGQAGMIGEVLDTLKFGVSE
;
A
#
# COMPACT_ATOMS: atom_id res chain seq x y z
N MET A 1 -28.04 11.46 -95.31
CA MET A 1 -27.45 12.53 -94.48
C MET A 1 -27.81 12.26 -93.02
N ALA A 2 -26.92 11.61 -92.26
CA ALA A 2 -27.05 11.45 -90.82
C ALA A 2 -25.66 11.06 -90.28
N GLY A 3 -24.90 12.03 -89.80
CA GLY A 3 -23.52 11.80 -89.39
C GLY A 3 -22.91 13.06 -88.80
N MET A 4 -23.42 13.51 -87.65
CA MET A 4 -22.74 14.45 -86.75
C MET A 4 -23.60 14.63 -85.50
N SER A 5 -23.25 14.00 -84.37
CA SER A 5 -23.64 14.49 -83.02
C SER A 5 -23.13 13.68 -81.81
N LEU A 6 -22.45 12.54 -81.93
CA LEU A 6 -22.24 11.65 -80.76
C LEU A 6 -20.79 11.24 -80.49
N ALA A 7 -19.84 12.17 -80.51
CA ALA A 7 -18.47 11.84 -80.10
C ALA A 7 -17.73 12.98 -79.35
N LEU A 8 -18.46 13.87 -78.67
CA LEU A 8 -17.87 14.93 -77.83
C LEU A 8 -18.31 14.85 -76.36
N SER A 9 -18.82 13.69 -75.92
CA SER A 9 -19.41 13.52 -74.58
C SER A 9 -18.70 12.44 -73.72
N LEU A 10 -17.53 11.94 -74.13
CA LEU A 10 -16.82 10.85 -73.44
C LEU A 10 -15.41 11.26 -72.96
N LEU A 11 -15.22 12.53 -72.63
CA LEU A 11 -13.98 13.06 -72.02
C LEU A 11 -14.23 13.74 -70.66
N ALA A 12 -15.19 13.21 -69.91
CA ALA A 12 -15.34 13.46 -68.47
C ALA A 12 -15.10 12.13 -67.72
N LEU A 13 -13.95 11.50 -67.99
CA LEU A 13 -13.50 10.34 -67.25
C LEU A 13 -13.13 10.82 -65.83
N ALA A 14 -13.98 10.45 -64.89
CA ALA A 14 -13.87 10.59 -63.45
C ALA A 14 -12.43 10.78 -62.95
N ALA A 15 -12.04 12.04 -62.72
CA ALA A 15 -11.02 12.33 -61.73
C ALA A 15 -11.60 11.90 -60.39
N ALA A 16 -11.25 10.69 -59.95
CA ALA A 16 -11.49 10.26 -58.58
C ALA A 16 -11.04 11.41 -57.65
N PRO A 17 -11.86 11.83 -56.68
CA PRO A 17 -11.44 12.85 -55.74
C PRO A 17 -10.12 12.37 -55.13
N GLN A 18 -9.04 13.14 -55.33
CA GLN A 18 -7.80 12.86 -54.63
C GLN A 18 -8.14 12.73 -53.13
N PRO A 19 -7.60 11.74 -52.41
CA PRO A 19 -7.83 11.64 -50.98
C PRO A 19 -7.47 12.99 -50.39
N ALA A 20 -8.46 13.63 -49.73
CA ALA A 20 -8.26 14.92 -49.12
C ALA A 20 -7.00 14.84 -48.24
N ALA A 21 -6.14 15.85 -48.33
CA ALA A 21 -4.94 15.90 -47.50
C ALA A 21 -5.35 15.65 -46.04
N PRO A 22 -4.66 14.75 -45.32
CA PRO A 22 -5.07 14.36 -43.98
C PRO A 22 -5.18 15.60 -43.10
N SER A 23 -6.26 15.67 -42.33
CA SER A 23 -6.47 16.81 -41.42
C SER A 23 -5.35 16.86 -40.38
N GLN A 24 -5.02 18.05 -39.88
CA GLN A 24 -3.96 18.21 -38.86
C GLN A 24 -4.23 17.37 -37.61
N ARG A 25 -5.52 17.18 -37.29
CA ARG A 25 -5.99 16.23 -36.28
C ARG A 25 -5.54 14.79 -36.56
N GLU A 26 -5.77 14.30 -37.77
CA GLU A 26 -5.39 12.93 -38.18
C GLU A 26 -3.87 12.75 -38.19
N VAL A 27 -3.13 13.76 -38.65
CA VAL A 27 -1.67 13.78 -38.61
C VAL A 27 -1.19 13.69 -37.16
N PHE A 28 -1.72 14.53 -36.26
CA PHE A 28 -1.37 14.53 -34.84
C PHE A 28 -1.62 13.17 -34.19
N TYR A 29 -2.85 12.64 -34.25
CA TYR A 29 -3.18 11.35 -33.63
C TYR A 29 -2.48 10.16 -34.30
N GLY A 30 -2.27 10.22 -35.62
CA GLY A 30 -1.48 9.23 -36.35
C GLY A 30 -0.04 9.17 -35.85
N THR A 31 0.56 10.33 -35.60
CA THR A 31 1.91 10.45 -35.07
C THR A 31 2.02 9.91 -33.64
N LEU A 32 1.01 10.13 -32.80
CA LEU A 32 1.00 9.56 -31.44
C LEU A 32 0.90 8.03 -31.45
N ARG A 33 0.13 7.44 -32.37
CA ARG A 33 0.11 5.98 -32.55
C ARG A 33 1.45 5.44 -33.01
N GLN A 34 2.17 6.18 -33.86
CA GLN A 34 3.52 5.81 -34.28
C GLN A 34 4.51 5.80 -33.11
N ALA A 35 4.41 6.78 -32.20
CA ALA A 35 5.21 6.81 -30.96
C ALA A 35 4.94 5.58 -30.09
N GLN A 36 3.66 5.20 -29.91
CA GLN A 36 3.28 3.98 -29.17
C GLN A 36 3.82 2.70 -29.83
N GLY A 37 3.97 2.69 -31.16
CA GLY A 37 4.61 1.61 -31.91
C GLY A 37 6.14 1.60 -31.83
N GLY A 38 6.76 2.38 -30.95
CA GLY A 38 8.21 2.42 -30.72
C GLY A 38 9.00 3.35 -31.65
N ARG A 39 8.36 4.01 -32.62
CA ARG A 39 9.00 4.93 -33.56
C ARG A 39 9.02 6.36 -33.00
N VAL A 40 9.58 6.52 -31.80
CA VAL A 40 9.48 7.76 -31.02
C VAL A 40 10.23 8.93 -31.67
N GLU A 41 11.45 8.74 -32.17
CA GLU A 41 12.24 9.80 -32.83
C GLU A 41 11.51 10.36 -34.07
N GLN A 42 10.95 9.47 -34.89
CA GLN A 42 10.18 9.86 -36.08
C GLN A 42 8.92 10.62 -35.67
N ALA A 43 8.23 10.15 -34.62
CA ALA A 43 7.06 10.82 -34.10
C ALA A 43 7.39 12.23 -33.59
N VAL A 44 8.50 12.41 -32.88
CA VAL A 44 8.97 13.74 -32.45
C VAL A 44 9.22 14.63 -33.68
N ALA A 45 9.91 14.13 -34.71
CA ALA A 45 10.15 14.90 -35.93
C ALA A 45 8.84 15.34 -36.61
N SER A 46 7.87 14.43 -36.76
CA SER A 46 6.56 14.74 -37.35
C SER A 46 5.75 15.75 -36.53
N LEU A 47 5.80 15.68 -35.19
CA LEU A 47 5.16 16.66 -34.32
C LEU A 47 5.80 18.05 -34.44
N LEU A 48 7.14 18.11 -34.53
CA LEU A 48 7.85 19.38 -34.71
C LEU A 48 7.58 19.99 -36.09
N GLN A 49 7.45 19.14 -37.12
CA GLN A 49 7.05 19.58 -38.45
C GLN A 49 5.62 20.14 -38.43
N LEU A 50 4.68 19.46 -37.76
CA LEU A 50 3.30 19.92 -37.60
C LEU A 50 3.25 21.31 -36.95
N ALA A 51 3.95 21.49 -35.83
CA ALA A 51 4.02 22.78 -35.13
C ALA A 51 4.67 23.89 -35.99
N GLY A 52 5.70 23.55 -36.78
CA GLY A 52 6.41 24.53 -37.62
C GLY A 52 5.68 24.91 -38.92
N GLN A 53 5.01 23.96 -39.57
CA GLN A 53 4.30 24.18 -40.84
C GLN A 53 2.93 24.82 -40.63
N HIS A 54 2.30 24.56 -39.49
CA HIS A 54 0.97 25.09 -39.17
C HIS A 54 0.94 25.79 -37.80
N PRO A 55 1.70 26.89 -37.59
CA PRO A 55 1.84 27.48 -36.25
C PRO A 55 0.56 28.07 -35.65
N GLN A 56 -0.43 28.42 -36.49
CA GLN A 56 -1.72 28.96 -36.06
C GLN A 56 -2.80 27.88 -35.86
N ASP A 57 -2.48 26.62 -36.16
CA ASP A 57 -3.43 25.52 -36.02
C ASP A 57 -3.68 25.18 -34.55
N SER A 58 -4.90 24.74 -34.24
CA SER A 58 -5.30 24.36 -32.87
C SER A 58 -4.50 23.21 -32.25
N TYR A 59 -3.74 22.46 -33.05
CA TYR A 59 -2.88 21.36 -32.61
C TYR A 59 -1.40 21.74 -32.55
N ALA A 60 -0.99 22.95 -32.94
CA ALA A 60 0.42 23.31 -33.02
C ALA A 60 1.10 23.34 -31.64
N ASP A 61 0.41 23.93 -30.64
CA ASP A 61 0.88 23.95 -29.25
C ASP A 61 0.87 22.56 -28.62
N ASP A 62 -0.18 21.77 -28.89
CA ASP A 62 -0.27 20.37 -28.48
C ASP A 62 0.87 19.54 -29.10
N ALA A 63 1.18 19.74 -30.38
CA ALA A 63 2.25 19.02 -31.08
C ALA A 63 3.61 19.32 -30.46
N LEU A 64 3.91 20.60 -30.22
CA LEU A 64 5.15 21.02 -29.57
C LEU A 64 5.24 20.48 -28.14
N GLY A 65 4.13 20.51 -27.39
CA GLY A 65 4.07 19.99 -26.03
C GLY A 65 4.23 18.47 -25.95
N GLN A 66 3.66 17.72 -26.90
CA GLN A 66 3.86 16.27 -26.99
C GLN A 66 5.28 15.92 -27.44
N ALA A 67 5.87 16.67 -28.38
CA ALA A 67 7.26 16.47 -28.79
C ALA A 67 8.22 16.64 -27.60
N ALA A 68 8.06 17.71 -26.83
CA ALA A 68 8.83 17.95 -25.61
C ALA A 68 8.69 16.78 -24.62
N ARG A 69 7.45 16.31 -24.41
CA ARG A 69 7.16 15.19 -23.53
C ARG A 69 7.84 13.89 -23.99
N LEU A 70 7.75 13.55 -25.27
CA LEU A 70 8.39 12.35 -25.82
C LEU A 70 9.91 12.41 -25.70
N CYS A 71 10.52 13.58 -25.92
CA CYS A 71 11.95 13.78 -25.69
C CYS A 71 12.34 13.50 -24.23
N GLU A 72 11.56 13.98 -23.28
CA GLU A 72 11.82 13.80 -21.85
C GLU A 72 11.59 12.34 -21.40
N GLU A 73 10.42 11.80 -21.73
CA GLU A 73 9.88 10.59 -21.13
C GLU A 73 10.34 9.31 -21.84
N GLU A 74 10.54 9.35 -23.16
CA GLU A 74 10.78 8.15 -23.96
C GLU A 74 12.17 8.14 -24.59
N LEU A 75 12.69 9.31 -24.98
CA LEU A 75 14.05 9.45 -25.53
C LEU A 75 15.10 9.76 -24.46
N TYR A 76 14.67 10.16 -23.26
CA TYR A 76 15.55 10.54 -22.15
C TYR A 76 16.57 11.63 -22.53
N ARG A 77 16.11 12.62 -23.32
CA ARG A 77 16.85 13.81 -23.74
C ARG A 77 16.32 15.07 -23.05
N PRO A 78 16.61 15.25 -21.75
CA PRO A 78 16.02 16.33 -20.96
C PRO A 78 16.44 17.73 -21.43
N ALA A 79 17.62 17.90 -22.03
CA ALA A 79 18.03 19.21 -22.55
C ALA A 79 17.19 19.61 -23.77
N ARG A 80 17.00 18.67 -24.71
CA ARG A 80 16.10 18.88 -25.86
C ARG A 80 14.65 19.10 -25.43
N ALA A 81 14.18 18.37 -24.42
CA ALA A 81 12.83 18.58 -23.88
C ALA A 81 12.67 19.98 -23.27
N LEU A 82 13.68 20.46 -22.53
CA LEU A 82 13.71 21.79 -21.96
C LEU A 82 13.62 22.89 -23.02
N GLU A 83 14.38 22.78 -24.11
CA GLU A 83 14.30 23.70 -25.25
C GLU A 83 12.89 23.77 -25.84
N LEU A 84 12.27 22.61 -26.08
CA LEU A 84 10.93 22.55 -26.66
C LEU A 84 9.86 23.10 -25.72
N TYR A 85 9.98 22.87 -24.41
CA TYR A 85 9.08 23.49 -23.43
C TYR A 85 9.24 25.01 -23.35
N ARG A 86 10.46 25.54 -23.44
CA ARG A 86 10.70 26.99 -23.50
C ARG A 86 10.09 27.59 -24.76
N ARG A 87 10.31 26.95 -25.92
CA ARG A 87 9.71 27.34 -27.19
C ARG A 87 8.18 27.37 -27.12
N LEU A 88 7.55 26.40 -26.45
CA LEU A 88 6.10 26.40 -26.23
C LEU A 88 5.63 27.62 -25.41
N LEU A 89 6.38 28.01 -24.39
CA LEU A 89 6.03 29.17 -23.57
C LEU A 89 6.22 30.51 -24.30
N GLU A 90 7.18 30.56 -25.23
CA GLU A 90 7.47 31.73 -26.05
C GLU A 90 6.47 31.89 -27.20
N GLU A 91 6.23 30.81 -27.96
CA GLU A 91 5.35 30.83 -29.14
C GLU A 91 3.87 30.74 -28.77
N TYR A 92 3.55 30.03 -27.68
CA TYR A 92 2.17 29.75 -27.25
C TYR A 92 1.91 30.08 -25.76
N PRO A 93 2.11 31.34 -25.33
CA PRO A 93 2.00 31.72 -23.91
C PRO A 93 0.60 31.52 -23.32
N ARG A 94 -0.44 31.48 -24.16
CA ARG A 94 -1.84 31.23 -23.78
C ARG A 94 -2.26 29.76 -23.93
N SER A 95 -1.35 28.87 -24.31
CA SER A 95 -1.65 27.44 -24.42
C SER A 95 -2.15 26.89 -23.08
N ARG A 96 -3.11 25.95 -23.14
CA ARG A 96 -3.51 25.15 -21.98
C ARG A 96 -2.35 24.37 -21.35
N LEU A 97 -1.28 24.12 -22.12
CA LEU A 97 -0.09 23.42 -21.68
C LEU A 97 0.93 24.33 -21.00
N ALA A 98 0.78 25.65 -21.08
CA ALA A 98 1.78 26.61 -20.58
C ALA A 98 2.09 26.42 -19.09
N ARG A 99 1.08 26.16 -18.25
CA ARG A 99 1.31 25.89 -16.82
C ARG A 99 2.20 24.66 -16.61
N ARG A 100 1.90 23.56 -17.29
CA ARG A 100 2.69 22.32 -17.21
C ARG A 100 4.10 22.54 -17.74
N ALA A 101 4.23 23.18 -18.90
CA ALA A 101 5.53 23.47 -19.51
C ALA A 101 6.41 24.31 -18.57
N ARG A 102 5.85 25.33 -17.90
CA ARG A 102 6.59 26.15 -16.93
C ARG A 102 7.15 25.31 -15.78
N THR A 103 6.34 24.45 -15.17
CA THR A 103 6.79 23.53 -14.12
C THR A 103 7.87 22.57 -14.63
N ARG A 104 7.76 22.08 -15.88
CA ARG A 104 8.81 21.23 -16.46
C ARG A 104 10.09 22.02 -16.75
N VAL A 105 10.01 23.25 -17.24
CA VAL A 105 11.17 24.12 -17.46
C VAL A 105 11.91 24.37 -16.16
N GLU A 106 11.19 24.74 -15.09
CA GLU A 106 11.76 24.94 -13.76
C GLU A 106 12.46 23.67 -13.26
N TRP A 107 11.78 22.52 -13.32
CA TRP A 107 12.33 21.27 -12.86
C TRP A 107 13.54 20.81 -13.69
N LEU A 108 13.45 20.82 -15.03
CA LEU A 108 14.56 20.37 -15.89
C LEU A 108 15.76 21.31 -15.77
N SER A 109 15.54 22.63 -15.69
CA SER A 109 16.64 23.58 -15.52
C SER A 109 17.35 23.41 -14.17
N ALA A 110 16.62 23.05 -13.10
CA ALA A 110 17.19 22.87 -11.77
C ALA A 110 18.04 21.59 -11.62
N HIS A 111 17.82 20.56 -12.45
CA HIS A 111 18.44 19.24 -12.29
C HIS A 111 19.32 18.81 -13.48
N LEU A 112 19.63 19.73 -14.39
CA LEU A 112 20.63 19.55 -15.45
C LEU A 112 22.06 19.92 -14.98
N ASP A 113 22.27 20.04 -13.66
CA ASP A 113 23.50 20.48 -13.00
C ASP A 113 24.73 19.63 -13.34
N GLN A 114 24.54 18.31 -13.49
CA GLN A 114 25.61 17.36 -13.88
C GLN A 114 25.57 17.00 -15.38
N GLY A 115 24.81 17.75 -16.18
CA GLY A 115 24.67 17.55 -17.62
C GLY A 115 23.54 16.60 -18.03
N GLU A 116 23.23 16.59 -19.33
CA GLU A 116 22.09 15.88 -19.90
C GLU A 116 22.15 14.37 -19.67
N GLN A 117 23.33 13.77 -19.75
CA GLN A 117 23.51 12.32 -19.66
C GLN A 117 23.10 11.78 -18.29
N VAL A 118 23.45 12.48 -17.21
CA VAL A 118 23.16 12.04 -15.83
C VAL A 118 21.65 12.09 -15.56
N LEU A 119 21.01 13.20 -15.90
CA LEU A 119 19.56 13.33 -15.75
C LEU A 119 18.79 12.39 -16.68
N GLY A 120 19.25 12.21 -17.92
CA GLY A 120 18.67 11.26 -18.87
C GLY A 120 18.74 9.83 -18.34
N GLU A 121 19.88 9.41 -17.80
CA GLU A 121 20.02 8.09 -17.19
C GLU A 121 19.13 7.93 -15.94
N TYR A 122 19.04 8.95 -15.07
CA TYR A 122 18.14 8.95 -13.93
C TYR A 122 16.67 8.72 -14.35
N LEU A 123 16.20 9.49 -15.34
CA LEU A 123 14.84 9.36 -15.89
C LEU A 123 14.61 7.97 -16.52
N ARG A 124 15.61 7.45 -17.23
CA ARG A 124 15.57 6.09 -17.80
C ARG A 124 15.43 5.03 -16.73
N ILE A 125 16.24 5.07 -15.68
CA ILE A 125 16.22 4.06 -14.61
C ILE A 125 14.87 4.09 -13.90
N THR A 126 14.41 5.27 -13.48
CA THR A 126 13.15 5.41 -12.74
C THR A 126 11.94 4.95 -13.54
N ARG A 127 11.88 5.27 -14.83
CA ARG A 127 10.75 4.89 -15.71
C ARG A 127 10.79 3.42 -16.14
N SER A 128 11.97 2.87 -16.38
CA SER A 128 12.13 1.47 -16.83
C SER A 128 12.21 0.45 -15.69
N ALA A 129 12.21 0.88 -14.43
CA ALA A 129 12.39 0.00 -13.27
C ALA A 129 11.41 -1.18 -13.22
N ALA A 130 10.14 -0.94 -13.54
CA ALA A 130 9.13 -2.01 -13.59
C ALA A 130 9.39 -3.03 -14.71
N LYS A 131 10.05 -2.63 -15.81
CA LYS A 131 10.34 -3.47 -16.97
C LYS A 131 11.63 -4.27 -16.81
N VAL A 132 12.69 -3.66 -16.28
CA VAL A 132 14.03 -4.26 -16.16
C VAL A 132 14.15 -5.13 -14.90
N GLY A 133 13.27 -4.91 -13.92
CA GLY A 133 13.30 -5.57 -12.63
C GLY A 133 13.90 -4.67 -11.56
N LEU A 134 13.32 -4.73 -10.36
CA LEU A 134 13.60 -3.78 -9.28
C LEU A 134 15.06 -3.86 -8.79
N GLU A 135 15.63 -5.06 -8.68
CA GLU A 135 17.02 -5.25 -8.26
C GLU A 135 18.02 -4.61 -9.22
N GLN A 136 17.84 -4.84 -10.53
CA GLN A 136 18.68 -4.25 -11.56
C GLN A 136 18.54 -2.73 -11.59
N ALA A 137 17.32 -2.21 -11.40
CA ALA A 137 17.07 -0.78 -11.36
C ALA A 137 17.69 -0.12 -10.12
N VAL A 138 17.64 -0.77 -8.95
CA VAL A 138 18.33 -0.32 -7.73
C VAL A 138 19.84 -0.31 -7.93
N ALA A 139 20.41 -1.36 -8.51
CA ALA A 139 21.85 -1.44 -8.79
C ALA A 139 22.30 -0.33 -9.76
N ALA A 140 21.55 -0.10 -10.84
CA ALA A 140 21.81 0.97 -11.78
C ALA A 140 21.72 2.36 -11.13
N MET A 141 20.69 2.60 -10.31
CA MET A 141 20.55 3.87 -9.59
C MET A 141 21.71 4.09 -8.61
N ARG A 142 22.11 3.09 -7.83
CA ARG A 142 23.27 3.19 -6.93
C ARG A 142 24.53 3.58 -7.68
N LYS A 143 24.81 2.88 -8.79
CA LYS A 143 25.97 3.18 -9.63
C LYS A 143 25.97 4.63 -10.12
N LEU A 144 24.82 5.14 -10.57
CA LEU A 144 24.68 6.54 -10.99
C LEU A 144 24.97 7.51 -9.83
N LEU A 145 24.38 7.27 -8.66
CA LEU A 145 24.50 8.16 -7.49
C LEU A 145 25.87 8.10 -6.80
N ASP A 146 26.60 7.00 -6.97
CA ASP A 146 27.96 6.85 -6.47
C ASP A 146 28.97 7.50 -7.43
N ALA A 147 28.73 7.42 -8.74
CA ALA A 147 29.54 8.10 -9.76
C ALA A 147 29.34 9.63 -9.77
N HIS A 148 28.16 10.12 -9.34
CA HIS A 148 27.84 11.55 -9.33
C HIS A 148 27.42 12.04 -7.93
N PRO A 149 28.39 12.25 -7.01
CA PRO A 149 28.11 12.65 -5.62
C PRO A 149 27.39 14.00 -5.45
N GLU A 150 27.65 14.92 -6.38
CA GLU A 150 27.12 16.30 -6.39
C GLU A 150 25.80 16.42 -7.19
N PHE A 151 25.24 15.31 -7.67
CA PHE A 151 23.98 15.35 -8.42
C PHE A 151 22.84 15.85 -7.55
N SER A 152 22.17 16.91 -7.98
CA SER A 152 21.03 17.53 -7.29
C SER A 152 19.95 16.54 -6.83
N LEU A 153 19.64 15.51 -7.63
CA LEU A 153 18.64 14.48 -7.30
C LEU A 153 19.21 13.31 -6.48
N ARG A 154 20.42 13.38 -5.94
CA ARG A 154 21.04 12.24 -5.24
C ARG A 154 20.23 11.76 -4.04
N ALA A 155 19.76 12.68 -3.21
CA ALA A 155 18.96 12.32 -2.06
C ALA A 155 17.57 11.79 -2.47
N GLU A 156 16.99 12.29 -3.57
CA GLU A 156 15.73 11.78 -4.13
C GLU A 156 15.90 10.38 -4.75
N GLY A 157 17.00 10.13 -5.47
CA GLY A 157 17.34 8.80 -5.97
C GLY A 157 17.60 7.78 -4.85
N ARG A 158 18.24 8.20 -3.75
CA ARG A 158 18.39 7.35 -2.55
C ARG A 158 17.04 7.04 -1.91
N TYR A 159 16.16 8.04 -1.82
CA TYR A 159 14.80 7.86 -1.32
C TYR A 159 14.00 6.91 -2.22
N TRP A 160 14.13 7.03 -3.53
CA TRP A 160 13.54 6.12 -4.50
C TRP A 160 14.01 4.67 -4.31
N ILE A 161 15.32 4.45 -4.09
CA ILE A 161 15.86 3.12 -3.74
C ILE A 161 15.22 2.59 -2.45
N ALA A 162 15.18 3.41 -1.39
CA ALA A 162 14.60 3.00 -0.11
C ALA A 162 13.14 2.58 -0.24
N GLY A 163 12.36 3.32 -1.04
CA GLY A 163 10.96 3.01 -1.34
C GLY A 163 10.78 1.70 -2.10
N LEU A 164 11.66 1.40 -3.06
CA LEU A 164 11.64 0.11 -3.75
C LEU A 164 11.99 -1.05 -2.82
N LEU A 165 13.04 -0.90 -2.01
CA LEU A 165 13.48 -1.92 -1.06
C LEU A 165 12.36 -2.27 -0.06
N ALA A 166 11.70 -1.25 0.50
CA ALA A 166 10.56 -1.43 1.40
C ALA A 166 9.41 -2.20 0.73
N ARG A 167 9.08 -1.91 -0.53
CA ARG A 167 8.03 -2.64 -1.28
C ARG A 167 8.40 -4.09 -1.57
N THR A 168 9.69 -4.39 -1.67
CA THR A 168 10.20 -5.75 -1.91
C THR A 168 10.46 -6.54 -0.62
N GLY A 169 10.13 -6.00 0.56
CA GLY A 169 10.34 -6.65 1.85
C GLY A 169 11.79 -6.61 2.35
N GLN A 170 12.66 -5.82 1.72
CA GLN A 170 14.05 -5.60 2.16
C GLN A 170 14.11 -4.52 3.24
N ASP A 171 13.29 -4.69 4.29
CA ASP A 171 12.96 -3.64 5.25
C ASP A 171 14.18 -3.12 6.01
N ARG A 172 15.12 -4.00 6.36
CA ARG A 172 16.35 -3.61 7.08
C ARG A 172 17.21 -2.65 6.28
N GLU A 173 17.31 -2.85 4.97
CA GLU A 173 18.12 -1.98 4.12
C GLU A 173 17.38 -0.67 3.82
N ALA A 174 16.07 -0.75 3.56
CA ALA A 174 15.22 0.43 3.42
C ALA A 174 15.28 1.32 4.66
N GLU A 175 15.19 0.75 5.86
CA GLU A 175 15.32 1.47 7.13
C GLU A 175 16.66 2.22 7.23
N ARG A 176 17.78 1.56 6.91
CA ARG A 176 19.11 2.21 6.93
C ARG A 176 19.16 3.40 5.97
N LEU A 177 18.62 3.26 4.76
CA LEU A 177 18.60 4.35 3.78
C LEU A 177 17.72 5.52 4.23
N TYR A 178 16.51 5.25 4.74
CA TYR A 178 15.66 6.32 5.28
C TYR A 178 16.31 7.04 6.46
N GLN A 179 16.98 6.31 7.36
CA GLN A 179 17.74 6.92 8.46
C GLN A 179 18.86 7.82 7.95
N GLN A 180 19.62 7.37 6.95
CA GLN A 180 20.68 8.16 6.33
C GLN A 180 20.13 9.43 5.69
N ILE A 181 19.07 9.33 4.88
CA ILE A 181 18.42 10.48 4.25
C ILE A 181 17.95 11.47 5.32
N ALA A 182 17.24 11.00 6.34
CA ALA A 182 16.78 11.84 7.44
C ALA A 182 17.91 12.51 8.25
N ALA A 183 19.12 11.93 8.24
CA ALA A 183 20.27 12.48 8.95
C ALA A 183 21.11 13.44 8.09
N THR A 184 21.19 13.23 6.78
CA THR A 184 22.05 14.00 5.88
C THR A 184 21.33 15.07 5.07
N SER A 185 20.00 15.02 4.98
CA SER A 185 19.23 15.99 4.19
C SER A 185 19.23 17.38 4.84
N GLU A 186 19.71 18.38 4.11
CA GLU A 186 19.57 19.80 4.49
C GLU A 186 18.12 20.29 4.33
N ASP A 187 17.41 19.74 3.34
CA ASP A 187 15.98 20.01 3.13
C ASP A 187 15.13 19.27 4.17
N LYS A 188 14.53 20.04 5.07
CA LYS A 188 13.59 19.55 6.09
C LYS A 188 12.41 18.78 5.49
N GLN A 189 11.94 19.14 4.30
CA GLN A 189 10.85 18.45 3.62
C GLN A 189 11.28 17.02 3.24
N GLN A 190 12.50 16.85 2.75
CA GLN A 190 13.04 15.55 2.39
C GLN A 190 13.32 14.70 3.63
N ALA A 191 13.91 15.29 4.68
CA ALA A 191 14.12 14.61 5.96
C ALA A 191 12.78 14.14 6.56
N ALA A 192 11.75 14.99 6.50
CA ALA A 192 10.42 14.66 6.98
C ALA A 192 9.78 13.48 6.23
N ARG A 193 9.87 13.47 4.89
CA ARG A 193 9.38 12.34 4.08
C ARG A 193 10.04 11.03 4.47
N ALA A 194 11.37 11.03 4.58
CA ALA A 194 12.12 9.83 5.00
C ALA A 194 11.74 9.37 6.42
N LEU A 195 11.53 10.28 7.37
CA LEU A 195 11.10 9.94 8.73
C LEU A 195 9.68 9.36 8.78
N ILE A 196 8.76 9.89 7.97
CA ILE A 196 7.40 9.36 7.86
C ILE A 196 7.43 7.92 7.35
N ASP A 197 8.17 7.67 6.26
CA ASP A 197 8.23 6.32 5.67
C ASP A 197 9.01 5.35 6.56
N LEU A 198 10.05 5.81 7.25
CA LEU A 198 10.74 5.03 8.28
C LEU A 198 9.79 4.64 9.42
N ALA A 199 8.99 5.59 9.92
CA ALA A 199 8.03 5.32 10.99
C ALA A 199 6.97 4.31 10.54
N ASN A 200 6.42 4.49 9.34
CA ASN A 200 5.43 3.57 8.76
C ASN A 200 5.99 2.16 8.55
N LEU A 201 7.23 2.06 8.06
CA LEU A 201 7.93 0.79 7.88
C LEU A 201 8.12 0.07 9.23
N ARG A 202 8.53 0.80 10.27
CA ARG A 202 8.70 0.27 11.62
C ARG A 202 7.37 -0.13 12.27
N LEU A 203 6.31 0.65 12.06
CA LEU A 203 4.95 0.28 12.50
C LEU A 203 4.49 -1.02 11.84
N ALA A 204 4.70 -1.17 10.53
CA ALA A 204 4.34 -2.39 9.80
C ALA A 204 5.14 -3.61 10.31
N ALA A 205 6.39 -3.41 10.71
CA ALA A 205 7.23 -4.43 11.34
C ALA A 205 6.88 -4.71 12.82
N GLY A 206 5.94 -3.96 13.43
CA GLY A 206 5.60 -4.07 14.84
C GLY A 206 6.63 -3.46 15.80
N ASN A 207 7.66 -2.77 15.28
CA ASN A 207 8.65 -2.05 16.06
C ASN A 207 8.09 -0.69 16.49
N LEU A 208 7.25 -0.71 17.52
CA LEU A 208 6.57 0.48 18.03
C LEU A 208 7.57 1.51 18.60
N ASP A 209 8.58 1.07 19.36
CA ASP A 209 9.58 1.97 19.94
C ASP A 209 10.35 2.73 18.86
N GLY A 210 10.79 2.02 17.82
CA GLY A 210 11.45 2.67 16.69
C GLY A 210 10.52 3.59 15.91
N ALA A 211 9.24 3.26 15.76
CA ALA A 211 8.29 4.14 15.11
C ALA A 211 8.06 5.42 15.92
N GLU A 212 8.01 5.32 17.25
CA GLU A 212 7.92 6.46 18.16
C GLU A 212 9.11 7.40 17.98
N ASP A 213 10.34 6.85 17.98
CA ASP A 213 11.56 7.64 17.78
C ASP A 213 11.55 8.39 16.45
N ALA A 214 11.07 7.75 15.37
CA ALA A 214 10.99 8.37 14.06
C ALA A 214 9.96 9.52 14.02
N TYR A 215 8.79 9.36 14.65
CA TYR A 215 7.81 10.44 14.78
C TYR A 215 8.29 11.56 15.72
N ARG A 216 9.05 11.25 16.77
CA ARG A 216 9.63 12.26 17.65
C ARG A 216 10.61 13.15 16.89
N ARG A 217 11.54 12.54 16.15
CA ARG A 217 12.47 13.24 15.24
C ARG A 217 11.73 14.05 14.17
N LEU A 218 10.61 13.56 13.67
CA LEU A 218 9.77 14.31 12.72
C LEU A 218 9.26 15.60 13.37
N GLY A 219 8.80 15.54 14.61
CA GLY A 219 8.33 16.72 15.37
C GLY A 219 9.43 17.76 15.62
N GLU A 220 10.68 17.34 15.73
CA GLU A 220 11.84 18.23 15.94
C GLU A 220 12.14 19.09 14.70
N LEU A 221 11.72 18.67 13.50
CA LEU A 221 11.96 19.42 12.26
C LEU A 221 11.23 20.77 12.22
N GLY A 222 10.13 20.93 12.97
CA GLY A 222 9.45 22.22 13.14
C GLY A 222 7.94 22.12 13.40
N PRO A 223 7.26 23.26 13.61
CA PRO A 223 5.84 23.30 13.98
C PRO A 223 4.91 22.54 13.02
N ARG A 224 5.13 22.69 11.71
CA ARG A 224 4.38 21.98 10.66
C ARG A 224 4.45 20.46 10.83
N TRP A 225 5.63 19.95 11.19
CA TRP A 225 5.89 18.52 11.31
C TRP A 225 5.45 17.95 12.65
N ARG A 226 5.37 18.77 13.72
CA ARG A 226 4.79 18.35 15.00
C ARG A 226 3.35 17.88 14.86
N GLN A 227 2.55 18.52 14.01
CA GLN A 227 1.17 18.08 13.77
C GLN A 227 1.13 16.71 13.07
N ALA A 228 1.99 16.51 12.05
CA ALA A 228 2.11 15.22 11.37
C ALA A 228 2.61 14.12 12.32
N ALA A 229 3.61 14.44 13.16
CA ALA A 229 4.11 13.55 14.20
C ALA A 229 3.02 13.19 15.22
N ALA A 230 2.21 14.14 15.67
CA ALA A 230 1.10 13.87 16.59
C ALA A 230 0.07 12.90 15.99
N GLY A 231 -0.25 13.06 14.70
CA GLY A 231 -1.10 12.10 13.97
C GLY A 231 -0.48 10.69 13.93
N GLY A 232 0.82 10.59 13.64
CA GLY A 232 1.56 9.33 13.67
C GLY A 232 1.62 8.68 15.06
N MET A 233 1.83 9.48 16.11
CA MET A 233 1.80 9.02 17.50
C MET A 233 0.44 8.47 17.91
N GLN A 234 -0.65 9.07 17.41
CA GLN A 234 -1.99 8.52 17.62
C GLN A 234 -2.14 7.14 16.95
N GLN A 235 -1.64 6.96 15.72
CA GLN A 235 -1.64 5.65 15.05
C GLN A 235 -0.85 4.60 15.85
N LEU A 236 0.32 4.98 16.37
CA LEU A 236 1.13 4.14 17.24
C LEU A 236 0.38 3.73 18.51
N ALA A 237 -0.30 4.66 19.18
CA ALA A 237 -1.10 4.35 20.37
C ALA A 237 -2.24 3.35 20.05
N HIS A 238 -2.87 3.48 18.88
CA HIS A 238 -3.87 2.53 18.40
C HIS A 238 -3.26 1.15 18.11
N ALA A 239 -2.08 1.09 17.48
CA ALA A 239 -1.37 -0.16 17.24
C ALA A 239 -0.93 -0.83 18.56
N ALA A 240 -0.39 -0.06 19.51
CA ALA A 240 0.04 -0.54 20.82
C ALA A 240 -1.13 -1.11 21.64
N THR A 241 -2.26 -0.41 21.66
CA THR A 241 -3.47 -0.88 22.36
C THR A 241 -4.03 -2.15 21.74
N ARG A 242 -4.09 -2.24 20.40
CA ARG A 242 -4.48 -3.46 19.68
C ARG A 242 -3.58 -4.65 20.03
N GLY A 243 -2.27 -4.43 20.20
CA GLY A 243 -1.32 -5.48 20.63
C GLY A 243 -1.45 -5.90 22.11
N ARG A 244 -1.84 -4.99 23.01
CA ARG A 244 -2.00 -5.28 24.46
C ARG A 244 -3.27 -6.05 24.80
N ILE A 245 -4.36 -5.82 24.07
CA ILE A 245 -5.66 -6.48 24.29
C ILE A 245 -5.54 -8.02 24.37
N PRO A 246 -4.94 -8.73 23.40
CA PRO A 246 -4.81 -10.18 23.47
C PRO A 246 -3.87 -10.63 24.60
N LEU A 247 -2.85 -9.85 24.95
CA LEU A 247 -1.94 -10.18 26.06
C LEU A 247 -2.67 -10.15 27.40
N VAL A 248 -3.46 -9.11 27.67
CA VAL A 248 -4.29 -9.02 28.88
C VAL A 248 -5.32 -10.14 28.92
N ALA A 249 -5.98 -10.42 27.79
CA ALA A 249 -6.92 -11.54 27.68
C ALA A 249 -6.23 -12.89 27.96
N GLY A 250 -4.99 -13.08 27.50
CA GLY A 250 -4.16 -14.25 27.80
C GLY A 250 -3.92 -14.45 29.29
N VAL A 251 -3.52 -13.39 30.00
CA VAL A 251 -3.31 -13.42 31.46
C VAL A 251 -4.61 -13.74 32.20
N VAL A 252 -5.72 -13.07 31.83
CA VAL A 252 -7.03 -13.33 32.44
C VAL A 252 -7.46 -14.78 32.21
N TYR A 253 -7.34 -15.30 31.00
CA TYR A 253 -7.64 -16.69 30.67
C TYR A 253 -6.80 -17.66 31.51
N ALA A 254 -5.49 -17.43 31.61
CA ALA A 254 -4.59 -18.29 32.39
C ALA A 254 -4.96 -18.30 33.88
N LEU A 255 -5.29 -17.15 34.47
CA LEU A 255 -5.72 -17.05 35.87
C LEU A 255 -7.04 -17.78 36.11
N VAL A 256 -8.02 -17.62 35.22
CA VAL A 256 -9.31 -18.32 35.32
C VAL A 256 -9.12 -19.83 35.15
N LEU A 257 -8.30 -20.26 34.19
CA LEU A 257 -7.99 -21.66 33.95
C LEU A 257 -7.29 -22.29 35.17
N LEU A 258 -6.30 -21.61 35.73
CA LEU A 258 -5.61 -22.05 36.94
C LEU A 258 -6.61 -22.21 38.09
N TRP A 259 -7.50 -21.23 38.28
CA TRP A 259 -8.51 -21.27 39.33
C TRP A 259 -9.49 -22.44 39.16
N THR A 260 -9.99 -22.70 37.95
CA THR A 260 -10.96 -23.80 37.71
C THR A 260 -10.33 -25.16 37.95
N TRP A 261 -9.09 -25.36 37.51
CA TRP A 261 -8.34 -26.59 37.76
C TRP A 261 -7.98 -26.77 39.22
N LEU A 262 -7.53 -25.72 39.91
CA LEU A 262 -7.23 -25.78 41.34
C LEU A 262 -8.48 -26.09 42.16
N ALA A 263 -9.60 -25.46 41.86
CA ALA A 263 -10.89 -25.71 42.52
C ALA A 263 -11.34 -27.17 42.33
N PHE A 264 -11.15 -27.73 41.13
CA PHE A 264 -11.45 -29.12 40.83
C PHE A 264 -10.54 -30.08 41.62
N LEU A 265 -9.21 -29.88 41.57
CA LEU A 265 -8.23 -30.73 42.25
C LEU A 265 -8.39 -30.71 43.78
N LEU A 266 -8.64 -29.53 44.36
CA LEU A 266 -8.96 -29.40 45.79
C LEU A 266 -10.31 -30.04 46.15
N GLY A 267 -11.26 -30.02 45.23
CA GLY A 267 -12.53 -30.74 45.36
C GLY A 267 -12.34 -32.26 45.43
N LEU A 268 -11.47 -32.81 44.57
CA LEU A 268 -11.11 -34.23 44.58
C LEU A 268 -10.42 -34.67 45.88
N ARG A 269 -9.62 -33.80 46.52
CA ARG A 269 -9.01 -34.11 47.82
C ARG A 269 -10.02 -34.18 48.97
N ARG A 270 -11.16 -33.49 48.85
CA ARG A 270 -12.20 -33.40 49.90
C ARG A 270 -13.34 -34.40 49.72
N GLY A 271 -13.56 -34.90 48.50
CA GLY A 271 -14.49 -35.99 48.20
C GLY A 271 -13.74 -37.32 48.19
N GLY A 272 -14.36 -38.41 48.64
CA GLY A 272 -13.76 -39.76 48.65
C GLY A 272 -13.37 -40.31 47.25
N PRO A 273 -13.12 -41.62 47.12
CA PRO A 273 -12.40 -42.20 45.98
C PRO A 273 -12.94 -41.76 44.61
N VAL A 274 -12.01 -41.36 43.75
CA VAL A 274 -12.23 -40.96 42.35
C VAL A 274 -12.93 -42.10 41.60
N ARG A 275 -14.22 -41.93 41.27
CA ARG A 275 -14.97 -42.93 40.49
C ARG A 275 -14.47 -42.93 39.03
N ALA A 276 -14.35 -44.11 38.41
CA ALA A 276 -13.93 -44.29 37.01
C ALA A 276 -14.72 -43.45 35.98
N ARG A 277 -15.94 -43.01 36.32
CA ARG A 277 -16.77 -42.10 35.50
C ARG A 277 -16.18 -40.69 35.32
N LEU A 278 -15.12 -40.32 36.03
CA LEU A 278 -14.41 -39.04 35.87
C LEU A 278 -13.56 -38.98 34.59
N PHE A 279 -13.23 -40.11 33.98
CA PHE A 279 -12.48 -40.15 32.71
C PHE A 279 -13.34 -39.87 31.48
N LEU A 280 -14.67 -39.88 31.63
CA LEU A 280 -15.58 -39.51 30.55
C LEU A 280 -15.77 -37.98 30.55
N PRO A 281 -15.69 -37.32 29.37
CA PRO A 281 -15.93 -35.88 29.29
C PRO A 281 -17.33 -35.51 29.82
N PRO A 282 -17.50 -34.31 30.39
CA PRO A 282 -18.81 -33.78 30.73
C PRO A 282 -19.72 -33.70 29.50
N VAL A 283 -21.03 -33.88 29.69
CA VAL A 283 -22.00 -33.82 28.58
C VAL A 283 -21.96 -32.44 27.94
N GLU A 284 -21.76 -31.42 28.76
CA GLU A 284 -21.57 -30.02 28.39
C GLU A 284 -20.40 -29.84 27.42
N ALA A 285 -19.27 -30.52 27.66
CA ALA A 285 -18.11 -30.46 26.77
C ALA A 285 -18.37 -31.18 25.44
N LEU A 286 -19.10 -32.30 25.46
CA LEU A 286 -19.48 -33.02 24.24
C LEU A 286 -20.46 -32.21 23.39
N VAL A 287 -21.51 -31.63 23.99
CA VAL A 287 -22.46 -30.75 23.31
C VAL A 287 -21.73 -29.55 22.72
N TYR A 288 -20.85 -28.92 23.49
CA TYR A 288 -20.02 -27.80 23.02
C TYR A 288 -19.19 -28.19 21.78
N LEU A 289 -18.49 -29.33 21.81
CA LEU A 289 -17.68 -29.80 20.69
C LEU A 289 -18.50 -30.06 19.43
N VAL A 290 -19.70 -30.66 19.56
CA VAL A 290 -20.59 -30.91 18.42
C VAL A 290 -21.06 -29.60 17.80
N VAL A 291 -21.51 -28.65 18.63
CA VAL A 291 -21.95 -27.33 18.16
C VAL A 291 -20.80 -26.59 17.48
N MET A 292 -19.62 -26.56 18.11
CA MET A 292 -18.45 -25.90 17.53
C MET A 292 -17.99 -26.56 16.23
N ALA A 293 -18.05 -27.89 16.11
CA ALA A 293 -17.72 -28.59 14.87
C ALA A 293 -18.65 -28.16 13.73
N GLY A 294 -19.96 -28.06 13.98
CA GLY A 294 -20.92 -27.54 13.02
C GLY A 294 -20.65 -26.09 12.62
N LEU A 295 -20.37 -25.21 13.60
CA LEU A 295 -20.05 -23.81 13.35
C LEU A 295 -18.75 -23.64 12.55
N ILE A 296 -17.71 -24.41 12.85
CA ILE A 296 -16.43 -24.39 12.11
C ILE A 296 -16.64 -24.87 10.68
N ALA A 297 -17.40 -25.96 10.47
CA ALA A 297 -17.72 -26.47 9.15
C ALA A 297 -18.50 -25.44 8.31
N TRP A 298 -19.47 -24.77 8.92
CA TRP A 298 -20.20 -23.68 8.28
C TRP A 298 -19.29 -22.50 7.97
N ALA A 299 -18.49 -22.02 8.92
CA ALA A 299 -17.57 -20.90 8.71
C ALA A 299 -16.47 -21.20 7.68
N ALA A 300 -16.10 -22.48 7.50
CA ALA A 300 -15.16 -22.89 6.46
C ALA A 300 -15.67 -22.63 5.03
N SER A 301 -16.99 -22.53 4.83
CA SER A 301 -17.58 -22.06 3.57
C SER A 301 -17.61 -20.54 3.41
N GLY A 302 -17.35 -19.79 4.48
CA GLY A 302 -17.27 -18.33 4.50
C GLY A 302 -15.84 -17.83 4.39
N THR A 303 -15.33 -17.18 5.44
CA THR A 303 -13.98 -16.61 5.47
C THR A 303 -13.01 -17.50 6.27
N ARG A 304 -11.77 -17.65 5.77
CA ARG A 304 -10.73 -18.40 6.51
C ARG A 304 -10.46 -17.81 7.90
N MET A 305 -10.66 -16.51 8.10
CA MET A 305 -10.46 -15.84 9.39
C MET A 305 -11.52 -16.26 10.42
N THR A 306 -12.81 -16.31 10.04
CA THR A 306 -13.88 -16.74 10.95
C THR A 306 -13.74 -18.20 11.35
N ALA A 307 -13.40 -19.09 10.40
CA ALA A 307 -13.13 -20.49 10.69
C ALA A 307 -11.96 -20.67 11.67
N ARG A 308 -10.87 -19.89 11.51
CA ARG A 308 -9.72 -19.90 12.43
C ARG A 308 -10.08 -19.38 13.82
N ALA A 309 -10.87 -18.31 13.92
CA ALA A 309 -11.34 -17.79 15.20
C ALA A 309 -12.16 -18.84 15.95
N LEU A 310 -13.13 -19.48 15.28
CA LEU A 310 -13.95 -20.53 15.88
C LEU A 310 -13.13 -21.76 16.30
N GLY A 311 -12.12 -22.14 15.50
CA GLY A 311 -11.17 -23.20 15.87
C GLY A 311 -10.41 -22.89 17.16
N TRP A 312 -9.87 -21.67 17.29
CA TRP A 312 -9.21 -21.21 18.52
C TRP A 312 -10.18 -21.18 19.71
N MET A 313 -11.41 -20.70 19.51
CA MET A 313 -12.44 -20.69 20.55
C MET A 313 -12.73 -22.11 21.06
N ALA A 314 -12.91 -23.08 20.15
CA ALA A 314 -13.18 -24.47 20.49
C ALA A 314 -12.05 -25.09 21.31
N GLY A 315 -10.81 -24.89 20.87
CA GLY A 315 -9.61 -25.41 21.53
C GLY A 315 -9.40 -24.82 22.93
N LEU A 316 -9.58 -23.51 23.10
CA LEU A 316 -9.33 -22.83 24.38
C LEU A 316 -10.47 -22.99 25.40
N HIS A 317 -11.71 -23.21 24.96
CA HIS A 317 -12.84 -23.46 25.88
C HIS A 317 -12.79 -24.86 26.49
N LEU A 318 -12.26 -25.86 25.79
CA LEU A 318 -12.28 -27.23 26.28
C LEU A 318 -11.53 -27.41 27.62
N PRO A 319 -10.27 -26.92 27.80
CA PRO A 319 -9.57 -26.95 29.09
C PRO A 319 -10.29 -26.20 30.21
N LEU A 320 -11.15 -25.23 29.87
CA LEU A 320 -11.93 -24.45 30.83
C LEU A 320 -13.20 -25.21 31.27
N LEU A 321 -13.88 -25.89 30.34
CA LEU A 321 -15.14 -26.59 30.57
C LEU A 321 -14.96 -27.95 31.26
N LEU A 322 -13.87 -28.66 31.00
CA LEU A 322 -13.60 -29.99 31.58
C LEU A 322 -13.60 -30.01 33.12
N PRO A 323 -12.76 -29.22 33.83
CA PRO A 323 -12.75 -29.22 35.30
C PRO A 323 -14.08 -28.68 35.87
N ALA A 324 -14.75 -27.78 35.15
CA ALA A 324 -16.06 -27.28 35.52
C ALA A 324 -17.09 -28.42 35.53
N GLY A 325 -17.28 -29.13 34.42
CA GLY A 325 -18.24 -30.22 34.34
C GLY A 325 -17.90 -31.41 35.26
N TRP A 326 -16.62 -31.76 35.40
CA TRP A 326 -16.23 -32.84 36.32
C TRP A 326 -16.52 -32.53 37.78
N SER A 327 -16.31 -31.28 38.21
CA SER A 327 -16.64 -30.89 39.59
C SER A 327 -18.14 -30.94 39.90
N TRP A 328 -19.00 -30.78 38.89
CA TRP A 328 -20.45 -30.94 39.05
C TRP A 328 -20.82 -32.43 39.15
N LYS A 329 -20.14 -33.31 38.39
CA LYS A 329 -20.30 -34.77 38.48
C LYS A 329 -19.73 -35.38 39.78
N SER A 330 -18.68 -34.81 40.37
CA SER A 330 -17.97 -35.36 41.55
C SER A 330 -18.62 -35.08 42.92
N ALA A 331 -19.93 -34.78 42.93
CA ALA A 331 -20.85 -34.99 44.06
C ALA A 331 -20.99 -33.93 45.18
N ARG A 332 -20.49 -32.69 45.06
CA ARG A 332 -21.00 -31.56 45.89
C ARG A 332 -20.99 -30.25 45.10
N PRO A 333 -22.12 -29.81 44.49
CA PRO A 333 -22.19 -28.47 43.95
C PRO A 333 -21.86 -27.45 45.04
N PRO A 334 -21.25 -26.29 44.71
CA PRO A 334 -20.92 -25.28 45.70
C PRO A 334 -22.18 -24.90 46.49
N ARG A 335 -22.19 -25.24 47.79
CA ARG A 335 -23.31 -24.89 48.68
C ARG A 335 -23.29 -23.37 48.92
N GLY A 336 -24.34 -22.68 48.47
CA GLY A 336 -24.56 -21.23 48.62
C GLY A 336 -24.56 -20.45 47.29
N GLY A 337 -25.61 -19.66 47.06
CA GLY A 337 -25.82 -18.91 45.81
C GLY A 337 -24.66 -17.98 45.44
N ALA A 338 -23.99 -17.37 46.42
CA ALA A 338 -22.83 -16.50 46.18
C ALA A 338 -21.64 -17.24 45.56
N ARG A 339 -21.36 -18.48 45.97
CA ARG A 339 -20.24 -19.27 45.42
C ARG A 339 -20.53 -19.74 44.00
N LEU A 340 -21.79 -20.05 43.71
CA LEU A 340 -22.23 -20.37 42.36
C LEU A 340 -22.10 -19.14 41.45
N ALA A 341 -22.56 -17.98 41.91
CA ALA A 341 -22.46 -16.72 41.17
C ALA A 341 -21.00 -16.40 40.81
N VAL A 342 -20.07 -16.41 41.77
CA VAL A 342 -18.63 -16.17 41.53
C VAL A 342 -18.07 -17.11 40.48
N ARG A 343 -18.42 -18.40 40.56
CA ARG A 343 -17.96 -19.40 39.61
C ARG A 343 -18.46 -19.15 38.19
N LEU A 344 -19.74 -18.82 38.04
CA LEU A 344 -20.32 -18.50 36.74
C LEU A 344 -19.74 -17.20 36.17
N SER A 345 -19.50 -16.18 37.01
CA SER A 345 -18.82 -14.95 36.61
C SER A 345 -17.40 -15.23 36.11
N LEU A 346 -16.62 -16.09 36.79
CA LEU A 346 -15.27 -16.45 36.34
C LEU A 346 -15.30 -17.22 35.02
N LEU A 347 -16.26 -18.12 34.80
CA LEU A 347 -16.42 -18.80 33.52
C LEU A 347 -16.80 -17.84 32.40
N LEU A 348 -17.69 -16.88 32.66
CA LEU A 348 -18.05 -15.84 31.70
C LEU A 348 -16.84 -14.97 31.33
N VAL A 349 -16.06 -14.53 32.33
CA VAL A 349 -14.83 -13.76 32.11
C VAL A 349 -13.81 -14.59 31.31
N GLY A 350 -13.67 -15.87 31.62
CA GLY A 350 -12.84 -16.80 30.84
C GLY A 350 -13.30 -16.92 29.39
N SER A 351 -14.59 -17.07 29.15
CA SER A 351 -15.17 -17.14 27.80
C SER A 351 -14.96 -15.85 27.00
N LEU A 352 -15.14 -14.68 27.63
CA LEU A 352 -14.86 -13.39 27.01
C LEU A 352 -13.37 -13.25 26.66
N ALA A 353 -12.47 -13.67 27.57
CA ALA A 353 -11.04 -13.67 27.31
C ALA A 353 -10.65 -14.59 26.14
N ILE A 354 -11.26 -15.78 26.05
CA ILE A 354 -11.06 -16.70 24.91
C ILE A 354 -11.54 -16.06 23.60
N MET A 355 -12.70 -15.39 23.61
CA MET A 355 -13.20 -14.70 22.43
C MET A 355 -12.21 -13.63 21.93
N VAL A 356 -11.68 -12.81 22.85
CA VAL A 356 -10.67 -11.80 22.52
C VAL A 356 -9.39 -12.42 21.98
N LEU A 357 -8.89 -13.50 22.61
CA LEU A 357 -7.72 -14.24 22.14
C LEU A 357 -7.92 -14.84 20.74
N ALA A 358 -9.07 -15.46 20.51
CA ALA A 358 -9.41 -16.07 19.23
C ALA A 358 -9.52 -15.03 18.11
N LEU A 359 -10.16 -13.90 18.37
CA LEU A 359 -10.20 -12.77 17.44
C LEU A 359 -8.81 -12.20 17.17
N GLY A 360 -7.94 -12.13 18.19
CA GLY A 360 -6.56 -11.68 18.05
C GLY A 360 -5.74 -12.60 17.16
N GLN A 361 -5.80 -13.91 17.41
CA GLN A 361 -5.10 -14.91 16.59
C GLN A 361 -5.65 -15.02 15.17
N ALA A 362 -6.91 -14.67 14.96
CA ALA A 362 -7.54 -14.61 13.64
C ALA A 362 -7.29 -13.28 12.90
N GLY A 363 -6.67 -12.28 13.56
CA GLY A 363 -6.44 -10.95 12.97
C GLY A 363 -7.67 -10.05 12.90
N MET A 364 -8.76 -10.40 13.59
CA MET A 364 -10.07 -9.74 13.48
C MET A 364 -10.30 -8.64 14.54
N ILE A 365 -9.38 -8.43 15.48
CA ILE A 365 -9.54 -7.40 16.53
C ILE A 365 -9.74 -6.01 15.93
N GLY A 366 -9.03 -5.69 14.84
CA GLY A 366 -9.14 -4.40 14.17
C GLY A 366 -10.55 -4.16 13.64
N GLU A 367 -11.05 -5.08 12.82
CA GLU A 367 -12.38 -5.01 12.22
C GLU A 367 -13.48 -4.89 13.28
N VAL A 368 -13.44 -5.72 14.32
CA VAL A 368 -14.45 -5.68 15.39
C VAL A 368 -14.44 -4.36 16.15
N LEU A 369 -13.25 -3.83 16.48
CA LEU A 369 -13.13 -2.54 17.16
C LEU A 369 -13.60 -1.38 16.27
N ASP A 370 -13.34 -1.46 14.97
CA ASP A 370 -13.74 -0.44 14.02
C ASP A 370 -15.27 -0.48 13.80
N THR A 371 -15.89 -1.66 13.71
CA THR A 371 -17.36 -1.82 13.71
C THR A 371 -18.00 -1.28 15.00
N LEU A 372 -17.39 -1.51 16.16
CA LEU A 372 -17.91 -0.99 17.44
C LEU A 372 -17.83 0.54 17.53
N LYS A 373 -16.81 1.15 16.92
CA LYS A 373 -16.60 2.61 16.96
C LYS A 373 -17.44 3.35 15.93
N PHE A 374 -17.59 2.80 14.74
CA PHE A 374 -18.17 3.51 13.59
C PHE A 374 -19.51 2.93 13.11
N GLY A 375 -19.97 1.82 13.71
CA GLY A 375 -21.12 1.07 13.21
C GLY A 375 -20.72 0.16 12.04
N VAL A 376 -21.68 -0.60 11.53
CA VAL A 376 -21.49 -1.37 10.29
C VAL A 376 -21.43 -0.36 9.14
N SER A 377 -20.25 -0.14 8.57
CA SER A 377 -20.11 0.60 7.32
C SER A 377 -20.64 -0.28 6.20
N GLU A 378 -21.83 0.04 5.67
CA GLU A 378 -22.39 -0.57 4.46
C GLU A 378 -21.52 -0.33 3.22
#